data_AF-A0A3N7HW71-F1
#
_entry.id   AF-A0A3N7HW71-F1
#
_cell.length_a   1.000
_cell.length_b   1.000
_cell.length_c   1.000
_cell.angle_alpha   90.00
_cell.angle_beta   90.00
_cell.angle_gamma   90.00
#
_symmetry.space_group_name_H-M   'P 1'
#
loop_
_entity.id
_entity.type
_entity.pdbx_description
1 polymer ?
#
loop_
_entity_poly.entity_id
_entity_poly.type
_entity_poly.pdbx_seq_one_letter_code
_entity_poly.pdbx_strand_id
1 'polypeptide(L)'
;MTASSTARSAVAALLLLSAATVAFAKPLDAAGLARFDAGYARCEQKYEHMRGHADEAYLGVYRIKDDDKMRARLAELRKKAAYQTERAKADKRLSKQSPELDKKFASQCAATWGQVAAQAAPAAASAPASGPAKK
;
A
#
# COMPACT_ATOMS: atom_id res chain seq x y z
N MET A 1 24.99 -62.28 -8.56
CA MET A 1 25.31 -61.23 -7.58
C MET A 1 24.60 -59.96 -8.02
N THR A 2 23.53 -59.54 -7.34
CA THR A 2 22.98 -58.20 -7.55
C THR A 2 22.11 -57.75 -6.36
N ALA A 3 22.15 -56.44 -6.17
CA ALA A 3 21.30 -55.57 -5.35
C ALA A 3 21.79 -55.27 -3.92
N SER A 4 22.29 -54.04 -3.73
CA SER A 4 21.78 -53.13 -2.70
C SER A 4 22.28 -51.68 -2.89
N SER A 5 21.32 -50.76 -2.80
CA SER A 5 21.31 -49.34 -2.43
C SER A 5 22.61 -48.56 -2.18
N THR A 6 22.69 -47.37 -2.79
CA THR A 6 23.13 -46.07 -2.23
C THR A 6 23.14 -45.06 -3.39
N ALA A 7 22.85 -43.77 -3.30
CA ALA A 7 22.29 -42.89 -2.30
C ALA A 7 21.87 -41.63 -3.09
N ARG A 8 20.75 -41.03 -2.71
CA ARG A 8 20.26 -39.78 -3.29
C ARG A 8 21.22 -38.63 -2.93
N SER A 9 21.80 -37.94 -3.92
CA SER A 9 22.37 -36.60 -3.73
C SER A 9 22.17 -35.77 -5.00
N ALA A 10 21.00 -35.16 -5.13
CA ALA A 10 20.76 -34.06 -6.06
C ALA A 10 21.01 -32.76 -5.29
N VAL A 11 22.19 -32.16 -5.47
CA VAL A 11 22.46 -30.80 -4.97
C VAL A 11 22.01 -29.82 -6.05
N ALA A 12 20.75 -29.40 -5.94
CA ALA A 12 20.20 -28.27 -6.67
C ALA A 12 20.54 -26.98 -5.89
N ALA A 13 21.61 -26.29 -6.27
CA ALA A 13 21.82 -24.90 -5.86
C ALA A 13 21.19 -24.00 -6.93
N LEU A 14 19.86 -23.81 -6.82
CA LEU A 14 19.17 -22.77 -7.58
C LEU A 14 19.69 -21.41 -7.10
N LEU A 15 20.31 -20.68 -8.03
CA LEU A 15 20.51 -19.24 -7.95
C LEU A 15 19.17 -18.58 -7.64
N LEU A 16 18.99 -18.14 -6.39
CA LEU A 16 17.89 -17.27 -5.98
C LEU A 16 18.09 -15.93 -6.69
N LEU A 17 17.49 -15.84 -7.88
CA LEU A 17 17.30 -14.61 -8.62
C LEU A 17 16.46 -13.69 -7.72
N SER A 18 17.13 -12.76 -7.05
CA SER A 18 16.52 -11.66 -6.33
C SER A 18 15.66 -10.87 -7.31
N ALA A 19 14.39 -11.25 -7.45
CA ALA A 19 13.35 -10.42 -8.02
C ALA A 19 13.12 -9.25 -7.07
N ALA A 20 14.07 -8.32 -7.06
CA ALA A 20 13.81 -6.95 -6.68
C ALA A 20 12.78 -6.46 -7.67
N THR A 21 11.51 -6.61 -7.30
CA THR A 21 10.42 -5.90 -7.93
C THR A 21 10.75 -4.42 -7.74
N VAL A 22 11.36 -3.82 -8.77
CA VAL A 22 11.45 -2.37 -8.89
C VAL A 22 10.01 -1.92 -9.07
N ALA A 23 9.32 -1.74 -7.94
CA ALA A 23 8.16 -0.88 -7.88
C ALA A 23 8.67 0.48 -8.35
N PHE A 24 8.42 0.81 -9.61
CA PHE A 24 8.58 2.17 -10.10
C PHE A 24 7.66 3.02 -9.23
N ALA A 25 8.23 3.59 -8.17
CA ALA A 25 7.54 4.52 -7.32
C ALA A 25 7.16 5.68 -8.23
N LYS A 26 5.91 5.70 -8.69
CA LYS A 26 5.38 6.81 -9.46
C LYS A 26 5.67 8.07 -8.63
N PRO A 27 6.18 9.16 -9.22
CA PRO A 27 6.39 10.37 -8.47
C PRO A 27 5.04 10.86 -7.92
N LEU A 28 5.06 11.45 -6.72
CA LEU A 28 3.86 12.12 -6.21
C LEU A 28 3.44 13.21 -7.17
N ASP A 29 2.21 13.12 -7.66
CA ASP A 29 1.66 14.00 -8.66
C ASP A 29 0.26 14.51 -8.25
N ALA A 30 -0.10 15.69 -8.75
CA ALA A 30 -1.33 16.37 -8.39
C ALA A 30 -2.60 15.60 -8.80
N ALA A 31 -2.55 14.89 -9.93
CA ALA A 31 -3.70 14.14 -10.44
C ALA A 31 -3.91 12.83 -9.67
N GLY A 32 -2.83 12.14 -9.32
CA GLY A 32 -2.83 10.98 -8.43
C GLY A 32 -3.40 11.31 -7.06
N LEU A 33 -2.89 12.38 -6.44
CA LEU A 33 -3.36 12.87 -5.15
C LEU A 33 -4.85 13.24 -5.18
N ALA A 34 -5.32 13.92 -6.23
CA ALA A 34 -6.72 14.29 -6.35
C ALA A 34 -7.67 13.09 -6.42
N ARG A 35 -7.29 12.05 -7.17
CA ARG A 35 -8.08 10.81 -7.27
C ARG A 35 -8.09 10.05 -5.94
N PHE A 36 -6.94 10.01 -5.27
CA PHE A 36 -6.82 9.38 -3.97
C PHE A 36 -7.68 10.11 -2.93
N ASP A 37 -7.52 11.43 -2.77
CA ASP A 37 -8.29 12.24 -1.82
C ASP A 37 -9.80 12.09 -2.06
N ALA A 38 -10.24 11.98 -3.32
CA ALA A 38 -11.66 11.83 -3.65
C ALA A 38 -12.22 10.47 -3.21
N GLY A 39 -11.42 9.42 -3.39
CA GLY A 39 -11.74 8.12 -2.82
C GLY A 39 -11.72 8.14 -1.29
N TYR A 40 -10.64 8.63 -0.70
CA TYR A 40 -10.42 8.60 0.74
C TYR A 40 -11.53 9.33 1.51
N ALA A 41 -12.01 10.46 0.99
CA ALA A 41 -13.15 11.18 1.58
C ALA A 41 -14.41 10.31 1.74
N ARG A 42 -14.66 9.33 0.85
CA ARG A 42 -15.75 8.36 1.02
C ARG A 42 -15.46 7.33 2.11
N CYS A 43 -14.18 6.95 2.29
CA CYS A 43 -13.77 6.10 3.41
C CYS A 43 -14.00 6.82 4.74
N GLU A 44 -13.63 8.10 4.85
CA GLU A 44 -13.82 8.92 6.07
C GLU A 44 -15.29 9.15 6.44
N GLN A 45 -16.20 9.16 5.44
CA GLN A 45 -17.64 9.23 5.68
C GLN A 45 -18.19 7.94 6.32
N LYS A 46 -17.54 6.80 6.06
CA LYS A 46 -18.00 5.47 6.50
C LYS A 46 -17.26 4.95 7.74
N TYR A 47 -16.01 5.34 7.89
CA TYR A 47 -15.10 4.83 8.92
C TYR A 47 -14.45 5.99 9.67
N GLU A 48 -14.92 6.24 10.89
CA GLU A 48 -14.49 7.39 11.69
C GLU A 48 -12.99 7.37 12.00
N HIS A 49 -12.43 6.19 12.28
CA HIS A 49 -11.01 6.01 12.60
C HIS A 49 -10.05 6.37 11.45
N MET A 50 -10.55 6.56 10.23
CA MET A 50 -9.74 6.97 9.07
C MET A 50 -9.66 8.49 8.93
N ARG A 51 -10.45 9.27 9.69
CA ARG A 51 -10.52 10.71 9.53
C ARG A 51 -9.18 11.39 9.80
N GLY A 52 -8.76 12.26 8.87
CA GLY A 52 -7.53 13.01 8.99
C GLY A 52 -6.26 12.24 8.61
N HIS A 53 -6.37 10.97 8.21
CA HIS A 53 -5.23 10.12 7.85
C HIS A 53 -4.99 10.03 6.33
N ALA A 54 -5.61 10.91 5.52
CA ALA A 54 -5.48 10.88 4.06
C ALA A 54 -4.03 11.05 3.58
N ASP A 55 -3.28 11.99 4.16
CA ASP A 55 -1.87 12.24 3.79
C ASP A 55 -0.98 11.05 4.14
N GLU A 56 -1.11 10.54 5.37
CA GLU A 56 -0.38 9.35 5.83
C GLU A 56 -0.67 8.14 4.95
N ALA A 57 -1.95 7.92 4.63
CA ALA A 57 -2.40 6.84 3.76
C ALA A 57 -1.84 6.97 2.34
N TYR A 58 -1.87 8.18 1.77
CA TYR A 58 -1.33 8.43 0.44
C TYR A 58 0.18 8.18 0.42
N LEU A 59 0.93 8.71 1.38
CA LEU A 59 2.38 8.49 1.46
C LEU A 59 2.70 7.00 1.67
N GLY A 60 1.88 6.29 2.45
CA GLY A 60 2.00 4.85 2.65
C GLY A 60 1.87 4.01 1.39
N VAL A 61 0.96 4.38 0.48
CA VAL A 61 0.84 3.72 -0.84
C VAL A 61 2.15 3.80 -1.63
N TYR A 62 2.90 4.88 -1.47
CA TYR A 62 4.19 5.09 -2.14
C TYR A 62 5.39 4.65 -1.28
N ARG A 63 5.14 4.09 -0.09
CA ARG A 63 6.17 3.72 0.91
C ARG A 63 7.09 4.89 1.25
N ILE A 64 6.53 6.10 1.27
CA ILE A 64 7.24 7.32 1.65
C ILE A 64 6.98 7.59 3.12
N LYS A 65 8.02 7.99 3.85
CA LYS A 65 7.90 8.41 5.24
C LYS A 65 6.95 9.60 5.35
N ASP A 66 6.05 9.52 6.31
CA ASP A 66 5.18 10.62 6.68
C ASP A 66 5.94 11.62 7.57
N ASP A 67 6.34 12.75 6.97
CA ASP A 67 7.03 13.85 7.64
C ASP A 67 6.51 15.21 7.13
N ASP A 68 6.84 16.27 7.85
CA ASP A 68 6.35 17.63 7.56
C ASP A 68 6.73 18.11 6.14
N LYS A 69 7.89 17.69 5.63
CA LYS A 69 8.34 18.05 4.29
C LYS A 69 7.44 17.39 3.24
N MET A 70 7.11 16.12 3.42
CA MET A 70 6.23 15.40 2.52
C MET A 70 4.79 15.90 2.60
N ARG A 71 4.29 16.19 3.80
CA ARG A 71 2.98 16.84 4.00
C ARG A 71 2.90 18.21 3.34
N ALA A 72 3.92 19.04 3.49
CA ALA A 72 4.00 20.33 2.79
C ALA A 72 3.99 20.16 1.27
N ARG A 73 4.71 19.15 0.74
CA ARG A 73 4.68 18.83 -0.69
C ARG A 73 3.29 18.42 -1.17
N LEU A 74 2.55 17.63 -0.40
CA LEU A 74 1.16 17.29 -0.73
C LEU A 74 0.26 18.52 -0.73
N ALA A 75 0.40 19.41 0.27
CA ALA A 75 -0.33 20.67 0.31
C ALA A 75 -0.04 21.55 -0.93
N GLU A 76 1.21 21.63 -1.37
CA GLU A 76 1.57 22.33 -2.62
C GLU A 76 0.97 21.68 -3.87
N LEU A 77 0.88 20.35 -3.93
CA LEU A 77 0.19 19.66 -5.02
C LEU A 77 -1.30 20.00 -5.06
N ARG A 78 -1.96 20.13 -3.91
CA ARG A 78 -3.39 20.50 -3.81
C ARG A 78 -3.70 21.91 -4.33
N LYS A 79 -2.72 22.80 -4.30
CA LYS A 79 -2.84 24.16 -4.86
C LYS A 79 -2.78 24.19 -6.40
N LYS A 80 -2.30 23.13 -7.05
CA LYS A 80 -2.12 23.12 -8.51
C LYS A 80 -3.45 22.96 -9.25
N ALA A 81 -3.58 23.62 -10.41
CA ALA A 81 -4.76 23.50 -11.28
C ALA A 81 -5.04 22.05 -11.71
N ALA A 82 -3.99 21.25 -11.91
CA ALA A 82 -4.11 19.82 -12.23
C ALA A 82 -4.81 19.03 -11.13
N TYR A 83 -4.56 19.36 -9.85
CA TYR A 83 -5.27 18.76 -8.72
C TYR A 83 -6.75 19.12 -8.77
N GLN A 84 -7.07 20.41 -8.86
CA GLN A 84 -8.46 20.89 -8.83
C GLN A 84 -9.29 20.31 -9.97
N THR A 85 -8.72 20.26 -11.17
CA THR A 85 -9.35 19.67 -12.35
C THR A 85 -9.63 18.19 -12.17
N GLU A 86 -8.65 17.42 -11.68
CA GLU A 86 -8.84 15.98 -11.49
C GLU A 86 -9.72 15.65 -10.28
N ARG A 87 -9.73 16.50 -9.26
CA ARG A 87 -10.60 16.40 -8.09
C ARG A 87 -12.06 16.50 -8.53
N ALA A 88 -12.41 17.56 -9.26
CA ALA A 88 -13.76 17.73 -9.80
C ALA A 88 -14.20 16.56 -10.70
N LYS A 89 -13.29 16.05 -11.55
CA LYS A 89 -13.58 14.85 -12.37
C LYS A 89 -13.78 13.61 -11.50
N ALA A 90 -12.98 13.43 -10.46
CA ALA A 90 -13.09 12.28 -9.56
C ALA A 90 -14.40 12.32 -8.78
N ASP A 91 -14.77 13.46 -8.22
CA ASP A 91 -16.03 13.64 -7.51
C ASP A 91 -17.23 13.36 -8.45
N LYS A 92 -17.21 13.84 -9.69
CA LYS A 92 -18.24 13.52 -10.71
C LYS A 92 -18.31 12.04 -11.08
N ARG A 93 -17.18 11.32 -11.05
CA ARG A 93 -17.17 9.86 -11.28
C ARG A 93 -17.76 9.11 -10.09
N LEU A 94 -17.43 9.54 -8.88
CA LEU A 94 -17.85 8.91 -7.63
C LEU A 94 -19.29 9.26 -7.24
N SER A 95 -19.86 10.36 -7.74
CA SER A 95 -21.27 10.69 -7.55
C SER A 95 -22.22 9.72 -8.26
N LYS A 96 -21.71 8.93 -9.21
CA LYS A 96 -22.47 7.84 -9.84
C LYS A 96 -22.49 6.64 -8.89
N GLN A 97 -23.57 6.51 -8.13
CA GLN A 97 -23.76 5.40 -7.20
C GLN A 97 -23.90 4.07 -7.97
N SER A 98 -23.16 3.05 -7.52
CA SER A 98 -23.31 1.67 -7.97
C SER A 98 -23.01 0.72 -6.81
N PRO A 99 -23.91 -0.22 -6.49
CA PRO A 99 -23.71 -1.14 -5.37
C PRO A 99 -22.47 -2.04 -5.53
N GLU A 100 -22.08 -2.32 -6.77
CA GLU A 100 -20.83 -3.04 -7.10
C GLU A 100 -19.59 -2.18 -6.80
N LEU A 101 -19.65 -0.88 -7.11
CA LEU A 101 -18.59 0.05 -6.74
C LEU A 101 -18.47 0.17 -5.23
N ASP A 102 -19.57 0.21 -4.49
CA ASP A 102 -19.53 0.35 -3.02
C ASP A 102 -18.89 -0.86 -2.32
N LYS A 103 -19.14 -2.08 -2.81
CA LYS A 103 -18.47 -3.30 -2.29
C LYS A 103 -16.96 -3.25 -2.56
N LYS A 104 -16.57 -2.93 -3.80
CA LYS A 104 -15.15 -2.76 -4.16
C LYS A 104 -14.50 -1.64 -3.36
N PHE A 105 -15.26 -0.58 -3.05
CA PHE A 105 -14.77 0.56 -2.29
C PHE A 105 -14.50 0.20 -0.83
N ALA A 106 -15.38 -0.59 -0.20
CA ALA A 106 -15.19 -1.05 1.17
C ALA A 106 -13.89 -1.87 1.33
N SER A 107 -13.62 -2.78 0.39
CA SER A 107 -12.36 -3.54 0.36
C SER A 107 -11.14 -2.64 0.17
N GLN A 108 -11.24 -1.63 -0.70
CA GLN A 108 -10.17 -0.64 -0.91
C GLN A 108 -9.90 0.18 0.36
N CYS A 109 -10.92 0.68 1.05
CA CYS A 109 -10.73 1.42 2.31
C CYS A 109 -10.02 0.55 3.36
N ALA A 110 -10.43 -0.72 3.52
CA ALA A 110 -9.80 -1.63 4.46
C ALA A 110 -8.34 -1.92 4.11
N ALA A 111 -8.03 -2.13 2.81
CA ALA A 111 -6.66 -2.34 2.35
C ALA A 111 -5.77 -1.11 2.57
N THR A 112 -6.27 0.09 2.26
CA THR A 112 -5.55 1.35 2.51
C THR A 112 -5.33 1.58 4.00
N TRP A 113 -6.32 1.31 4.85
CA TRP A 113 -6.14 1.42 6.29
C TRP A 113 -5.14 0.38 6.83
N GLY A 114 -5.16 -0.85 6.34
CA GLY A 114 -4.18 -1.87 6.71
C GLY A 114 -2.74 -1.42 6.47
N GLN A 115 -2.49 -0.61 5.44
CA GLN A 115 -1.18 0.00 5.18
C GLN A 115 -0.84 1.09 6.19
N VAL A 116 -1.79 1.95 6.55
CA VAL A 116 -1.59 2.98 7.59
C VAL A 116 -1.29 2.33 8.94
N ALA A 117 -2.13 1.39 9.37
CA ALA A 117 -1.98 0.69 10.65
C ALA A 117 -0.66 -0.10 10.72
N ALA A 118 -0.22 -0.73 9.62
CA ALA A 118 1.05 -1.45 9.57
C ALA A 118 2.27 -0.53 9.68
N GLN A 119 2.17 0.73 9.24
CA GLN A 119 3.24 1.71 9.36
C GLN A 119 3.29 2.38 10.74
N ALA A 120 2.14 2.49 11.40
CA ALA A 120 2.04 2.95 12.78
C ALA A 120 2.48 1.88 13.80
N ALA A 121 2.45 0.60 13.42
CA ALA A 121 2.94 -0.47 14.27
C ALA A 121 4.48 -0.38 14.41
N PRO A 122 5.03 -0.36 15.64
CA PRO A 122 6.48 -0.37 15.83
C PRO A 122 7.07 -1.65 15.20
N ALA A 123 8.26 -1.51 14.59
CA ALA A 123 8.98 -2.53 13.82
C ALA A 123 9.45 -3.77 14.62
N ALA A 124 8.73 -4.17 15.68
CA ALA A 124 9.09 -5.25 16.58
C ALA A 124 8.46 -6.62 16.23
N ALA A 125 7.67 -6.74 15.16
CA ALA A 125 6.97 -7.99 14.82
C ALA A 125 7.62 -8.81 13.68
N SER A 126 8.81 -8.42 13.21
CA SER A 126 9.53 -9.12 12.13
C SER A 126 10.84 -9.74 12.61
N ALA A 127 10.85 -10.35 13.80
CA ALA A 127 11.90 -11.30 14.16
C ALA A 127 11.37 -12.71 13.83
N PRO A 128 11.99 -13.48 12.90
CA PRO A 128 11.64 -14.87 12.75
C PRO A 128 11.99 -15.60 14.06
N ALA A 129 10.97 -16.23 14.64
CA ALA A 129 11.13 -17.11 15.79
C ALA A 129 12.02 -18.30 15.38
N SER A 130 13.32 -18.16 15.61
CA SER A 130 14.25 -19.29 15.65
C SER A 130 13.94 -20.10 16.91
N GLY A 131 13.32 -21.26 16.75
CA GLY A 131 13.13 -22.26 17.80
C GLY A 131 13.32 -23.67 17.23
N PRO A 132 13.60 -24.67 18.07
CA PRO A 132 14.94 -24.87 18.64
C PRO A 132 15.65 -26.09 18.06
N ALA A 133 16.99 -26.04 18.08
CA ALA A 133 17.86 -27.20 17.89
C ALA A 133 17.56 -28.27 18.95
N LYS A 134 17.26 -29.49 18.51
CA LYS A 134 17.29 -30.69 19.37
C LYS A 134 18.66 -31.36 19.23
N LYS A 135 19.25 -31.66 20.39
CA LYS A 135 20.48 -32.42 20.59
C LYS A 135 20.35 -33.85 20.10
#